data_AF-A0A8R1IRX8-F1
#
_entry.id   AF-A0A8R1IRX8-F1
#
_cell.length_a   1.000
_cell.length_b   1.000
_cell.length_c   1.000
_cell.angle_alpha   90.00
_cell.angle_beta   90.00
_cell.angle_gamma   90.00
#
_symmetry.space_group_name_H-M   'P 1'
#
loop_
_entity.id
_entity.type
_entity.pdbx_description
1 polymer ?
#
loop_
_entity_poly.entity_id
_entity_poly.type
_entity_poly.pdbx_seq_one_letter_code
_entity_poly.pdbx_strand_id
1 'polypeptide(L)'
;MGGRRGILQHISVIAGGETNIDPGVPSLVENAIGDKYFNVSFRPANYDEESGAPVGNTFEVQYKPQNEDNWDTVKPSDDGLTVHVDGLNPGTKYDVRVAALQVDPDGETTKSFSSISKITTTGTSSRDRNIYLLILILLILLLLLLICCICCVVCRHRGQNYPVSQREREQGREPILGKPDYKKKKKKKKKKKRRSLAAD
;
A
#
# COMPACT_ATOMS: atom_id res chain seq x y z
N MET A 1 2.98 -22.07 -91.35
CA MET A 1 3.24 -20.67 -90.93
C MET A 1 2.71 -20.50 -89.53
N GLY A 2 3.57 -20.79 -88.55
CA GLY A 2 3.24 -20.67 -87.14
C GLY A 2 4.05 -19.55 -86.50
N GLY A 3 3.45 -18.93 -85.49
CA GLY A 3 4.18 -18.14 -84.51
C GLY A 3 3.92 -16.64 -84.58
N ARG A 4 3.24 -16.14 -83.53
CA ARG A 4 3.71 -15.07 -82.63
C ARG A 4 2.54 -14.63 -81.74
N ARG A 5 2.36 -15.34 -80.63
CA ARG A 5 1.65 -14.79 -79.46
C ARG A 5 2.75 -14.40 -78.47
N GLY A 6 2.86 -13.10 -78.23
CA GLY A 6 3.77 -12.54 -77.23
C GLY A 6 3.39 -13.06 -75.85
N ILE A 7 4.35 -13.68 -75.18
CA ILE A 7 4.22 -14.12 -73.79
C ILE A 7 4.82 -13.00 -72.94
N LEU A 8 3.96 -12.29 -72.22
CA LEU A 8 4.34 -11.45 -71.09
C LEU A 8 4.96 -12.35 -70.03
N GLN A 9 6.26 -12.23 -69.81
CA GLN A 9 6.94 -12.80 -68.65
C GLN A 9 6.56 -11.97 -67.43
N HIS A 10 5.55 -12.41 -66.69
CA HIS A 10 5.32 -11.94 -65.34
C HIS A 10 6.35 -12.65 -64.45
N ILE A 11 7.35 -11.89 -64.01
CA ILE A 11 8.36 -12.35 -63.05
C ILE A 11 7.63 -12.57 -61.72
N SER A 12 7.37 -13.83 -61.38
CA SER A 12 6.92 -14.18 -60.04
C SER A 12 8.10 -13.99 -59.10
N VAL A 13 8.01 -12.96 -58.27
CA VAL A 13 8.87 -12.73 -57.12
C VAL A 13 8.83 -13.98 -56.25
N ILE A 14 9.99 -14.58 -56.02
CA ILE A 14 10.19 -15.66 -55.06
C ILE A 14 9.96 -15.04 -53.68
N ALA A 15 8.81 -15.34 -53.07
CA ALA A 15 8.59 -15.05 -51.66
C ALA A 15 9.63 -15.83 -50.86
N GLY A 16 10.49 -15.11 -50.15
CA GLY A 16 11.29 -15.69 -49.07
C GLY A 16 10.34 -16.36 -48.08
N GLY A 17 10.67 -17.56 -47.66
CA GLY A 17 9.93 -18.25 -46.61
C GLY A 17 10.10 -17.49 -45.30
N GLU A 18 9.11 -16.69 -44.94
CA GLU A 18 8.87 -16.30 -43.56
C GLU A 18 8.47 -17.57 -42.82
N THR A 19 9.41 -18.22 -42.14
CA THR A 19 9.06 -19.20 -41.11
C THR A 19 8.51 -18.39 -39.94
N ASN A 20 7.22 -18.06 -39.98
CA ASN A 20 6.49 -17.58 -38.81
C ASN A 20 6.39 -18.78 -37.86
N ILE A 21 7.41 -18.96 -37.02
CA ILE A 21 7.47 -20.08 -36.08
C ILE A 21 6.65 -19.66 -34.86
N ASP A 22 5.37 -20.03 -34.85
CA ASP A 22 4.53 -19.86 -33.67
C ASP A 22 5.16 -20.63 -32.49
N PRO A 23 5.42 -19.98 -31.34
CA PRO A 23 5.95 -20.67 -30.19
C PRO A 23 4.98 -21.76 -29.73
N GLY A 24 5.49 -22.94 -29.46
CA GLY A 24 4.69 -24.05 -28.97
C GLY A 24 4.10 -23.74 -27.59
N VAL A 25 2.88 -24.22 -27.35
CA VAL A 25 2.13 -23.93 -26.13
C VAL A 25 2.80 -24.57 -24.90
N PRO A 26 3.27 -23.79 -23.91
CA PRO A 26 3.87 -24.34 -22.71
C PRO A 26 2.81 -24.98 -21.80
N SER A 27 3.21 -25.95 -20.99
CA SER A 27 2.35 -26.52 -19.95
C SER A 27 2.77 -26.00 -18.56
N LEU A 28 1.79 -25.61 -17.74
CA LEU A 28 2.02 -25.16 -16.37
C LEU A 28 1.81 -26.32 -15.40
N VAL A 29 2.73 -26.44 -14.44
CA VAL A 29 2.70 -27.40 -13.34
C VAL A 29 2.75 -26.61 -12.03
N GLU A 30 1.73 -26.81 -11.20
CA GLU A 30 1.67 -26.20 -9.87
C GLU A 30 2.54 -27.02 -8.91
N ASN A 31 3.49 -26.39 -8.22
CA ASN A 31 4.44 -27.11 -7.37
C ASN A 31 4.17 -26.90 -5.88
N ALA A 32 4.02 -25.65 -5.45
CA ALA A 32 3.79 -25.31 -4.05
C ALA A 32 2.90 -24.07 -3.94
N ILE A 33 1.97 -24.10 -3.01
CA ILE A 33 1.07 -22.97 -2.73
C ILE A 33 1.23 -22.63 -1.26
N GLY A 34 1.68 -21.40 -1.00
CA GLY A 34 1.83 -20.87 0.34
C GLY A 34 0.76 -19.83 0.68
N ASP A 35 0.96 -19.17 1.81
CA ASP A 35 -0.01 -18.21 2.33
C ASP A 35 -0.14 -16.96 1.46
N LYS A 36 0.97 -16.49 0.90
CA LYS A 36 1.08 -15.25 0.13
C LYS A 36 1.97 -15.41 -1.11
N TYR A 37 2.22 -16.66 -1.48
CA TYR A 37 3.11 -16.99 -2.59
C TYR A 37 2.65 -18.30 -3.23
N PHE A 38 3.06 -18.51 -4.47
CA PHE A 38 3.02 -19.83 -5.10
C PHE A 38 4.28 -20.04 -5.94
N ASN A 39 4.63 -21.31 -6.11
CA ASN A 39 5.69 -21.76 -7.00
C ASN A 39 5.03 -22.50 -8.15
N VAL A 40 5.27 -22.00 -9.36
CA VAL A 40 4.85 -22.67 -10.59
C VAL A 40 6.10 -23.10 -11.34
N SER A 41 6.07 -24.33 -11.84
CA SER A 41 7.02 -24.77 -12.85
C SER A 41 6.31 -24.89 -14.19
N PHE A 42 7.03 -24.75 -15.28
CA PHE A 42 6.44 -24.89 -16.61
C PHE A 42 7.33 -25.74 -17.50
N ARG A 43 6.73 -26.42 -18.47
CA ARG A 43 7.47 -27.22 -19.44
C ARG A 43 7.31 -26.59 -20.82
N PRO A 44 8.41 -26.28 -21.51
CA PRO A 44 8.39 -25.88 -22.91
C PRO A 44 7.70 -26.95 -23.78
N ALA A 45 7.16 -26.52 -24.91
CA ALA A 45 6.65 -27.43 -25.93
C ALA A 45 7.78 -28.20 -26.64
N ASN A 46 7.42 -29.19 -27.46
CA ASN A 46 8.39 -30.00 -28.21
C ASN A 46 9.35 -29.12 -29.02
N TYR A 47 10.64 -29.43 -28.89
CA TYR A 47 11.74 -28.83 -29.62
C TYR A 47 11.55 -29.04 -31.13
N ASP A 48 11.66 -27.97 -31.90
CA ASP A 48 11.71 -28.07 -33.36
C ASP A 48 13.16 -28.25 -33.79
N GLU A 49 13.51 -29.47 -34.22
CA GLU A 49 14.86 -29.83 -34.64
C GLU A 49 15.30 -29.07 -35.91
N GLU A 50 14.36 -28.52 -36.69
CA GLU A 50 14.65 -27.81 -37.94
C GLU A 50 15.08 -26.35 -37.71
N SER A 51 14.50 -25.68 -36.70
CA SER A 51 14.86 -24.31 -36.31
C SER A 51 15.96 -24.20 -35.25
N GLY A 52 16.32 -25.32 -34.59
CA GLY A 52 17.43 -25.37 -33.64
C GLY A 52 17.19 -24.60 -32.32
N ALA A 53 15.97 -24.12 -32.09
CA ALA A 53 15.59 -23.36 -30.90
C ALA A 53 14.49 -24.09 -30.10
N PRO A 54 14.47 -24.01 -28.76
CA PRO A 54 13.24 -24.26 -28.04
C PRO A 54 12.18 -23.29 -28.57
N VAL A 55 10.98 -23.77 -28.87
CA VAL A 55 9.90 -22.92 -29.38
C VAL A 55 9.53 -21.91 -28.28
N GLY A 56 10.10 -20.71 -28.37
CA GLY A 56 10.17 -19.69 -27.32
C GLY A 56 11.56 -19.52 -26.72
N ASN A 57 12.32 -18.53 -27.18
CA ASN A 57 13.60 -18.11 -26.59
C ASN A 57 13.46 -17.52 -25.17
N THR A 58 12.25 -17.09 -24.79
CA THR A 58 11.99 -16.48 -23.47
C THR A 58 10.61 -16.89 -22.96
N PHE A 59 10.49 -17.03 -21.64
CA PHE A 59 9.23 -17.36 -20.98
C PHE A 59 8.85 -16.27 -19.98
N GLU A 60 7.56 -15.97 -19.90
CA GLU A 60 7.01 -15.11 -18.85
C GLU A 60 5.78 -15.78 -18.23
N VAL A 61 5.63 -15.65 -16.92
CA VAL A 61 4.44 -16.11 -16.19
C VAL A 61 3.55 -14.92 -15.96
N GLN A 62 2.30 -15.03 -16.41
CA GLN A 62 1.27 -14.04 -16.18
C GLN A 62 0.29 -14.54 -15.13
N TYR A 63 -0.04 -13.70 -14.17
CA TYR A 63 -1.02 -14.02 -13.14
C TYR A 63 -1.94 -12.83 -12.89
N LYS A 64 -3.17 -13.11 -12.47
CA LYS A 64 -4.09 -12.09 -12.03
C LYS A 64 -5.02 -12.61 -10.93
N PRO A 65 -5.49 -11.76 -10.01
CA PRO A 65 -6.61 -12.10 -9.16
C PRO A 65 -7.83 -12.44 -10.03
N GLN A 66 -8.61 -13.46 -9.64
CA GLN A 66 -9.80 -13.84 -10.40
C GLN A 66 -10.84 -12.69 -10.50
N ASN A 67 -10.81 -11.77 -9.54
CA ASN A 67 -11.71 -10.61 -9.48
C ASN A 67 -11.18 -9.39 -10.26
N GLU A 68 -10.02 -9.50 -10.90
CA GLU A 68 -9.38 -8.42 -11.64
C GLU A 68 -9.14 -8.84 -13.10
N ASP A 69 -9.07 -7.86 -14.00
CA ASP A 69 -8.89 -8.07 -15.43
C ASP A 69 -7.45 -7.83 -15.90
N ASN A 70 -6.66 -7.12 -15.10
CA ASN A 70 -5.26 -6.81 -15.39
C ASN A 70 -4.36 -8.00 -15.08
N TRP A 71 -3.48 -8.36 -16.01
CA TRP A 71 -2.48 -9.41 -15.83
C TRP A 71 -1.16 -8.80 -15.37
N ASP A 72 -0.66 -9.27 -14.23
CA ASP A 72 0.71 -9.04 -13.80
C ASP A 72 1.63 -10.05 -14.51
N THR A 73 2.87 -9.64 -14.77
CA THR A 73 3.85 -10.47 -15.47
C THR A 73 5.13 -10.58 -14.64
N VAL A 74 5.57 -11.80 -14.42
CA VAL A 74 6.84 -12.12 -13.76
C VAL A 74 7.69 -12.96 -14.69
N LYS A 75 8.94 -12.54 -14.86
CA LYS A 75 9.95 -13.30 -15.59
C LYS A 75 10.68 -14.24 -14.61
N PRO A 76 11.04 -15.46 -15.04
CA PRO A 76 11.95 -16.29 -14.27
C PRO A 76 13.29 -15.56 -14.07
N SER A 77 13.89 -15.74 -12.90
CA SER A 77 15.12 -15.03 -12.53
C SER A 77 16.34 -15.49 -13.34
N ASP A 78 16.30 -16.70 -13.88
CA ASP A 78 17.36 -17.36 -14.66
C ASP A 78 16.73 -18.17 -15.81
N ASP A 79 17.53 -18.98 -16.51
CA ASP A 79 17.08 -20.00 -17.49
C ASP A 79 16.27 -21.15 -16.86
N GLY A 80 15.90 -21.00 -15.59
CA GLY A 80 15.12 -21.95 -14.83
C GLY A 80 13.65 -21.97 -15.25
N LEU A 81 13.07 -23.17 -15.27
CA LEU A 81 11.67 -23.41 -15.59
C LEU A 81 10.72 -23.24 -14.39
N THR A 82 11.15 -22.52 -13.36
CA THR A 82 10.40 -22.33 -12.11
C THR A 82 10.33 -20.85 -11.77
N VAL A 83 9.13 -20.39 -11.42
CA VAL A 83 8.87 -19.01 -11.02
C VAL A 83 8.28 -19.01 -9.62
N HIS A 84 8.91 -18.21 -8.76
CA HIS A 84 8.38 -17.87 -7.45
C HIS A 84 7.60 -16.56 -7.57
N VAL A 85 6.29 -16.60 -7.29
CA VAL A 85 5.45 -15.41 -7.24
C VAL A 85 5.10 -15.16 -5.78
N ASP A 86 5.50 -14.00 -5.25
CA ASP A 86 5.29 -13.59 -3.87
C ASP A 86 4.41 -12.33 -3.77
N GLY A 87 4.20 -11.83 -2.55
CA GLY A 87 3.40 -10.61 -2.32
C GLY A 87 1.90 -10.76 -2.57
N LEU A 88 1.39 -11.98 -2.71
CA LEU A 88 -0.01 -12.24 -3.05
C LEU A 88 -0.95 -12.05 -1.86
N ASN A 89 -2.21 -11.81 -2.18
CA ASN A 89 -3.25 -11.74 -1.17
C ASN A 89 -3.55 -13.16 -0.64
N PRO A 90 -3.49 -13.37 0.67
CA PRO A 90 -3.84 -14.63 1.30
C PRO A 90 -5.34 -14.95 1.13
N GLY A 91 -5.66 -16.23 0.90
CA GLY A 91 -7.04 -16.70 0.72
C GLY A 91 -7.69 -16.25 -0.59
N THR A 92 -6.89 -15.82 -1.57
CA THR A 92 -7.39 -15.25 -2.83
C THR A 92 -7.13 -16.21 -3.99
N LYS A 93 -8.10 -16.28 -4.91
CA LYS A 93 -8.00 -17.08 -6.14
C LYS A 93 -7.31 -16.29 -7.23
N TYR A 94 -6.34 -16.91 -7.88
CA TYR A 94 -5.54 -16.37 -8.96
C TYR A 94 -5.71 -17.24 -10.21
N ASP A 95 -5.86 -16.58 -11.36
CA ASP A 95 -5.73 -17.20 -12.66
C ASP A 95 -4.28 -17.01 -13.12
N VAL A 96 -3.61 -18.10 -13.50
CA VAL A 96 -2.18 -18.11 -13.87
C VAL A 96 -2.00 -18.77 -15.23
N ARG A 97 -1.18 -18.18 -16.09
CA ARG A 97 -0.82 -18.74 -17.40
C ARG A 97 0.64 -18.43 -17.72
N VAL A 98 1.23 -19.25 -18.58
CA VAL A 98 2.60 -19.05 -19.08
C VAL A 98 2.51 -18.55 -20.51
N ALA A 99 3.29 -17.53 -20.85
CA ALA A 99 3.48 -17.10 -22.21
C ALA A 99 4.90 -17.45 -22.66
N ALA A 100 4.99 -18.19 -23.76
CA ALA A 100 6.23 -18.41 -24.49
C ALA A 100 6.39 -17.29 -25.53
N LEU A 101 7.55 -16.64 -25.54
CA LEU A 101 7.89 -15.56 -26.45
C LEU A 101 8.98 -16.03 -27.41
N GLN A 102 8.68 -15.90 -28.69
CA GLN A 102 9.67 -15.97 -29.76
C GLN A 102 10.03 -14.54 -30.14
N VAL A 103 11.33 -14.22 -30.13
CA VAL A 103 11.82 -12.93 -30.61
C VAL A 103 12.66 -13.24 -31.85
N ASP A 104 12.14 -12.84 -33.01
CA ASP A 104 12.82 -13.04 -34.27
C ASP A 104 13.97 -12.02 -34.44
N PRO A 105 14.98 -12.33 -35.27
CA PRO A 105 16.11 -11.43 -35.52
C PRO A 105 15.67 -10.06 -36.08
N ASP A 106 14.52 -10.03 -36.74
CA ASP A 106 13.90 -8.84 -37.33
C ASP A 106 13.13 -7.99 -36.31
N GLY A 107 13.07 -8.44 -35.04
CA GLY A 107 12.44 -7.73 -33.92
C GLY A 107 10.94 -8.00 -33.76
N GLU A 108 10.34 -8.84 -34.61
CA GLU A 108 8.99 -9.32 -34.38
C GLU A 108 8.96 -10.25 -33.16
N THR A 109 7.90 -10.12 -32.35
CA THR A 109 7.73 -10.93 -31.14
C THR A 109 6.40 -11.66 -31.18
N THR A 110 6.46 -12.97 -31.33
CA THR A 110 5.28 -13.84 -31.32
C THR A 110 5.10 -14.44 -29.94
N LYS A 111 3.85 -14.47 -29.45
CA LYS A 111 3.51 -14.97 -28.11
C LYS A 111 2.48 -16.09 -28.18
N SER A 112 2.75 -17.16 -27.45
CA SER A 112 1.82 -18.28 -27.28
C SER A 112 1.52 -18.51 -25.81
N PHE A 113 0.24 -18.66 -25.48
CA PHE A 113 -0.23 -18.78 -24.11
C PHE A 113 -0.61 -20.22 -23.75
N SER A 114 -0.26 -20.65 -22.54
CA SER A 114 -0.76 -21.89 -21.95
C SER A 114 -2.24 -21.78 -21.56
N SER A 115 -2.85 -22.93 -21.25
CA SER A 115 -4.11 -22.97 -20.51
C SER A 115 -3.99 -22.21 -19.18
N ILE A 116 -5.10 -21.60 -18.75
CA ILE A 116 -5.21 -20.90 -17.47
C ILE A 116 -5.35 -21.93 -16.35
N SER A 117 -4.46 -21.86 -15.36
CA SER A 117 -4.55 -22.63 -14.11
C SER A 117 -5.09 -21.77 -12.97
N LYS A 118 -5.85 -22.38 -12.06
CA LYS A 118 -6.55 -21.68 -10.97
C LYS A 118 -5.91 -22.04 -9.64
N ILE A 119 -5.14 -21.10 -9.09
CA ILE A 119 -4.41 -21.28 -7.83
C ILE A 119 -5.14 -20.53 -6.72
N THR A 120 -5.27 -21.15 -5.54
CA THR A 120 -5.86 -20.49 -4.36
C THR A 120 -4.84 -20.45 -3.24
N THR A 121 -4.42 -19.26 -2.79
CA THR A 121 -3.45 -19.12 -1.70
C THR A 121 -4.04 -19.62 -0.38
N THR A 122 -3.26 -20.34 0.42
CA THR A 122 -3.72 -20.99 1.66
C THR A 122 -3.89 -20.02 2.83
N GLY A 123 -3.39 -18.80 2.68
CA GLY A 123 -3.17 -17.91 3.80
C GLY A 123 -4.45 -17.35 4.39
N THR A 124 -4.41 -17.07 5.69
CA THR A 124 -5.36 -16.16 6.34
C THR A 124 -4.81 -14.74 6.29
N SER A 125 -5.66 -13.75 6.03
CA SER A 125 -5.21 -12.37 5.88
C SER A 125 -4.61 -11.81 7.16
N SER A 126 -3.28 -11.76 7.26
CA SER A 126 -2.57 -11.18 8.41
C SER A 126 -2.79 -9.67 8.60
N ARG A 127 -3.60 -9.00 7.74
CA ARG A 127 -4.02 -7.60 7.91
C ARG A 127 -4.67 -7.39 9.28
N ASP A 128 -5.32 -8.41 9.82
CA ASP A 128 -5.98 -8.34 11.13
C ASP A 128 -4.97 -8.06 12.25
N ARG A 129 -3.80 -8.71 12.24
CA ARG A 129 -2.80 -8.54 13.32
C ARG A 129 -2.25 -7.12 13.39
N ASN A 130 -2.04 -6.48 12.24
CA ASN A 130 -1.53 -5.10 12.19
C ASN A 130 -2.63 -4.10 12.59
N ILE A 131 -3.88 -4.34 12.21
CA ILE A 131 -5.02 -3.50 12.59
C ILE A 131 -5.24 -3.56 14.11
N TYR A 132 -5.19 -4.74 14.74
CA TYR A 132 -5.31 -4.86 16.20
C TYR A 132 -4.15 -4.17 16.94
N LEU A 133 -2.91 -4.24 16.42
CA LEU A 133 -1.78 -3.51 16.99
C LEU A 133 -1.96 -1.99 16.86
N LEU A 134 -2.43 -1.49 15.72
CA LEU A 134 -2.73 -0.07 15.52
C LEU A 134 -3.88 0.41 16.44
N ILE A 135 -4.94 -0.37 16.59
CA ILE A 135 -6.06 -0.08 17.50
C ILE A 135 -5.57 -0.07 18.96
N LEU A 136 -4.74 -1.04 19.37
CA LEU A 136 -4.17 -1.11 20.71
C LEU A 136 -3.30 0.12 21.02
N ILE A 137 -2.42 0.52 20.08
CA ILE A 137 -1.59 1.72 20.21
C ILE A 137 -2.46 2.99 20.31
N LEU A 138 -3.49 3.10 19.47
CA LEU A 138 -4.42 4.23 19.48
C LEU A 138 -5.21 4.32 20.80
N LEU A 139 -5.66 3.18 21.35
CA LEU A 139 -6.34 3.10 22.64
C LEU A 139 -5.42 3.52 23.79
N ILE A 140 -4.17 3.06 23.80
CA ILE A 140 -3.15 3.46 24.80
C ILE A 140 -2.88 4.97 24.72
N LEU A 141 -2.69 5.53 23.53
CA LEU A 141 -2.48 6.97 23.34
C LEU A 141 -3.67 7.80 23.82
N LEU A 142 -4.90 7.35 23.51
CA LEU A 142 -6.12 8.00 23.98
C LEU A 142 -6.22 7.95 25.51
N LEU A 143 -5.92 6.81 26.13
CA LEU A 143 -5.91 6.65 27.58
C LEU A 143 -4.85 7.54 28.26
N LEU A 144 -3.63 7.61 27.70
CA LEU A 144 -2.58 8.50 28.18
C LEU A 144 -2.96 9.98 28.05
N LEU A 145 -3.62 10.36 26.95
CA LEU A 145 -4.12 11.72 26.77
C LEU A 145 -5.20 12.04 27.79
N LEU A 146 -6.15 11.15 28.05
CA LEU A 146 -7.16 11.32 29.09
C LEU A 146 -6.54 11.46 30.48
N ILE A 147 -5.58 10.61 30.84
CA ILE A 147 -4.84 10.71 32.11
C ILE A 147 -4.10 12.05 32.18
N CYS A 148 -3.41 12.45 31.10
CA CYS A 148 -2.73 13.73 31.02
C CYS A 148 -3.71 14.89 31.16
N CYS A 149 -4.89 14.85 30.54
CA CYS A 149 -5.94 15.85 30.70
C CYS A 149 -6.45 15.92 32.14
N ILE A 150 -6.69 14.77 32.78
CA ILE A 150 -7.11 14.71 34.18
C ILE A 150 -6.01 15.27 35.09
N CYS A 151 -4.75 14.83 34.90
CA CYS A 151 -3.59 15.39 35.60
C CYS A 151 -3.46 16.88 35.36
N CYS A 152 -3.63 17.37 34.12
CA CYS A 152 -3.61 18.79 33.80
C CYS A 152 -4.70 19.55 34.54
N VAL A 153 -5.92 19.02 34.60
CA VAL A 153 -7.05 19.63 35.33
C VAL A 153 -6.80 19.61 36.84
N VAL A 154 -6.33 18.50 37.40
CA VAL A 154 -6.00 18.36 38.82
C VAL A 154 -4.82 19.24 39.20
N CYS A 155 -3.76 19.28 38.39
CA CYS A 155 -2.60 20.15 38.56
C CYS A 155 -2.98 21.62 38.38
N ARG A 156 -3.95 21.96 37.51
CA ARG A 156 -4.50 23.32 37.42
C ARG A 156 -5.35 23.68 38.64
N HIS A 157 -6.11 22.73 39.17
CA HIS A 157 -6.86 22.91 40.43
C HIS A 157 -5.94 23.07 41.63
N ARG A 158 -4.83 22.33 41.68
CA ARG A 158 -3.81 22.42 42.74
C ARG A 158 -2.87 23.61 42.56
N GLY A 159 -2.63 24.03 41.32
CA GLY A 159 -1.81 25.19 40.96
C GLY A 159 -2.42 26.54 41.35
N GLN A 160 -3.65 26.57 41.86
CA GLN A 160 -4.21 27.76 42.52
C GLN A 160 -3.76 27.92 43.98
N ASN A 161 -3.23 26.87 44.61
CA ASN A 161 -2.62 26.94 45.94
C ASN A 161 -1.11 27.12 45.81
N TYR A 162 -0.68 28.29 45.37
CA TYR A 162 0.71 28.72 45.52
C TYR A 162 0.92 29.16 46.99
N PRO A 163 1.69 28.41 47.82
CA PRO A 163 1.83 28.68 49.25
C PRO A 163 2.70 29.91 49.55
N VAL A 164 3.09 30.70 48.56
CA VAL A 164 3.83 31.94 48.79
C VAL A 164 3.01 32.96 49.58
N SER A 165 1.68 32.99 49.45
CA SER A 165 0.85 33.84 50.32
C SER A 165 0.88 33.43 51.81
N GLN A 166 1.22 32.18 52.12
CA GLN A 166 1.41 31.70 53.49
C GLN A 166 2.85 31.91 53.95
N ARG A 167 3.84 31.57 53.10
CA ARG A 167 5.27 31.81 53.39
C ARG A 167 5.63 33.29 53.51
N GLU A 168 4.99 34.18 52.75
CA GLU A 168 5.13 35.64 52.89
C GLU A 168 4.51 36.17 54.18
N ARG A 169 3.46 35.53 54.71
CA ARG A 169 2.85 35.87 56.01
C ARG A 169 3.70 35.38 57.19
N GLU A 170 4.36 34.24 57.05
CA GLU A 170 5.26 33.67 58.04
C GLU A 170 6.62 34.40 58.08
N GLN A 171 7.10 34.90 56.94
CA GLN A 171 8.34 35.69 56.86
C GLN A 171 8.17 37.19 57.20
N GLY A 172 7.00 37.59 57.73
CA GLY A 172 6.81 38.91 58.35
C GLY A 172 6.92 40.12 57.42
N ARG A 173 6.88 39.94 56.09
CA ARG A 173 6.85 41.06 55.15
C ARG A 173 5.40 41.47 54.91
N GLU A 174 4.98 42.55 55.56
CA GLU A 174 3.64 43.11 55.34
C GLU A 174 3.45 43.52 53.86
N PRO A 175 2.23 43.36 53.31
CA PRO A 175 1.93 43.88 51.99
C PRO A 175 2.07 45.41 52.00
N ILE A 176 3.00 45.94 51.21
CA ILE A 176 3.34 47.37 51.07
C ILE A 176 2.14 48.23 50.64
N LEU A 177 1.03 47.60 50.25
CA LEU A 177 -0.22 48.24 49.92
C LEU A 177 -1.31 47.75 50.89
N GLY A 178 -1.49 48.51 51.97
CA GLY A 178 -2.51 48.24 52.98
C GLY A 178 -3.88 48.00 52.35
N LYS A 179 -4.59 46.97 52.84
CA LYS A 179 -5.93 46.63 52.35
C LYS A 179 -6.81 47.89 52.35
N PRO A 180 -7.44 48.27 51.23
CA PRO A 180 -8.35 49.41 51.25
C PRO A 180 -9.50 49.09 52.21
N ASP A 181 -9.56 49.81 53.33
CA ASP A 181 -10.64 49.71 54.30
C ASP A 181 -11.95 50.25 53.69
N TYR A 182 -12.62 49.37 52.96
CA TYR A 182 -13.89 49.61 52.28
C TYR A 182 -15.00 50.00 53.28
N LYS A 183 -14.90 49.54 54.54
CA LYS A 183 -15.87 49.85 55.60
C LYS A 183 -15.74 51.30 56.07
N LYS A 184 -14.50 51.83 56.22
CA LYS A 184 -14.29 53.26 56.54
C LYS A 184 -14.76 54.18 55.40
N LYS A 185 -14.49 53.83 54.13
CA LYS A 185 -14.96 54.61 52.98
C LYS A 185 -16.50 54.66 52.89
N LYS A 186 -17.20 53.54 53.12
CA LYS A 186 -18.68 53.51 53.14
C LYS A 186 -19.27 54.34 54.28
N LYS A 187 -18.70 54.27 55.50
CA LYS A 187 -19.18 55.09 56.64
C LYS A 187 -18.96 56.58 56.41
N LYS A 188 -17.81 56.99 55.86
CA LYS A 188 -17.53 58.39 55.50
C LYS A 188 -18.48 58.90 54.41
N LYS A 189 -18.76 58.11 53.36
CA LYS A 189 -19.74 58.46 52.32
C LYS A 189 -21.16 58.62 52.88
N LYS A 190 -21.62 57.70 53.74
CA LYS A 190 -22.94 57.82 54.41
C LYS A 190 -23.01 59.05 55.31
N LYS A 191 -21.96 59.37 56.07
CA LYS A 191 -21.94 60.57 56.94
C LYS A 191 -21.90 61.88 56.14
N LYS A 192 -21.19 61.92 55.01
CA LYS A 192 -21.13 63.10 54.13
C LYS A 192 -22.48 63.34 53.43
N LYS A 193 -23.14 62.28 52.95
CA LYS A 193 -24.48 62.34 52.35
C LYS A 193 -25.56 62.81 53.33
N ARG A 194 -25.47 62.43 54.61
CA ARG A 194 -26.40 62.90 55.66
C ARG A 194 -26.19 64.37 56.05
N ARG A 195 -24.99 64.92 55.85
CA ARG A 195 -24.68 66.33 56.15
C ARG A 195 -25.11 67.28 55.02
N SER A 196 -25.05 66.84 53.77
CA SER A 196 -25.51 67.64 52.63
C SER A 196 -27.04 67.72 52.54
N LEU A 197 -27.77 66.72 53.05
CA LEU A 197 -29.25 66.72 53.11
C LEU A 197 -29.84 67.53 54.27
N ALA A 198 -29.00 68.11 55.14
CA ALA A 198 -29.43 68.87 56.30
C ALA A 198 -28.97 70.33 56.24
N ALA A 199 -28.54 70.80 55.06
CA ALA A 199 -28.01 72.13 54.81
C ALA A 199 -28.74 72.88 53.68
N ASP A 200 -29.86 72.34 53.21
CA ASP A 200 -30.93 73.01 52.46
C ASP A 200 -32.18 73.01 53.35
#